data_AF-A0A1B8UVT5-F1
#
_entry.id   AF-A0A1B8UVT5-F1
#
_cell.length_a   1.000
_cell.length_b   1.000
_cell.length_c   1.000
_cell.angle_alpha   90.00
_cell.angle_beta   90.00
_cell.angle_gamma   90.00
#
_symmetry.space_group_name_H-M   'P 1'
#
loop_
_entity.id
_entity.type
_entity.pdbx_description
1 polymer ?
#
loop_
_entity_poly.entity_id
_entity_poly.type
_entity_poly.pdbx_seq_one_letter_code
_entity_poly.pdbx_strand_id
1 'polypeptide(L)'
;MKTSMSSRVVNIIVACGIVLTLLALLATPLLLTAFLKSAYSILDQDMVTVITCSIYLCAVPFVMALFQLKKLSKIALGGNPFTHHTAKALKVIAVCAFIEIVLFNGCSVFLIYAYDLFLYAATIVPMVVVTFIALTGGLLSLTLAQLFEEAATIKEENDQTI
;
A
#
# COMPACT_ATOMS: atom_id res chain seq x y z
N MET A 1 8.02 8.26 29.37
CA MET A 1 8.01 9.04 28.12
C MET A 1 6.56 9.30 27.70
N LYS A 2 6.13 10.56 27.59
CA LYS A 2 4.71 10.93 27.36
C LYS A 2 4.35 10.59 25.91
N THR A 3 3.44 9.64 25.67
CA THR A 3 2.93 9.39 24.31
C THR A 3 2.33 10.70 23.79
N SER A 4 2.93 11.29 22.76
CA SER A 4 2.37 12.49 22.15
C SER A 4 1.03 12.14 21.51
N MET A 5 0.05 13.05 21.59
CA MET A 5 -1.28 12.88 20.99
C MET A 5 -1.19 12.46 19.50
N SER A 6 -0.16 12.93 18.80
CA SER A 6 0.14 12.63 17.40
C SER A 6 0.32 11.13 17.12
N SER A 7 1.11 10.40 17.91
CA SER A 7 1.39 8.98 17.62
C SER A 7 0.17 8.07 17.86
N ARG A 8 -0.73 8.45 18.77
CA ARG A 8 -2.03 7.76 18.96
C ARG A 8 -2.95 7.96 17.78
N VAL A 9 -3.04 9.20 17.28
CA VAL A 9 -3.85 9.55 16.10
C VAL A 9 -3.38 8.76 14.88
N VAL A 10 -2.07 8.73 14.61
CA VAL A 10 -1.50 7.95 13.50
C VAL A 10 -1.88 6.46 13.61
N ASN A 11 -1.75 5.87 14.79
CA ASN A 11 -2.08 4.46 15.00
C ASN A 11 -3.58 4.17 14.78
N ILE A 12 -4.49 5.08 15.16
CA ILE A 12 -5.93 4.95 14.91
C ILE A 12 -6.21 5.06 13.41
N ILE A 13 -5.67 6.08 12.74
CA ILE A 13 -5.85 6.28 11.29
C ILE A 13 -5.42 5.04 10.51
N VAL A 14 -4.26 4.46 10.83
CA VAL A 14 -3.77 3.26 10.14
C VAL A 14 -4.67 2.04 10.41
N ALA A 15 -5.19 1.88 11.64
CA ALA A 15 -6.15 0.82 11.93
C ALA A 15 -7.45 0.99 11.15
N CYS A 16 -8.02 2.20 11.13
CA CYS A 16 -9.20 2.50 10.34
C CYS A 16 -8.95 2.24 8.85
N GLY A 17 -7.79 2.63 8.33
CA GLY A 17 -7.38 2.37 6.94
C GLY A 17 -7.41 0.88 6.61
N ILE A 18 -6.79 0.03 7.45
CA ILE A 18 -6.81 -1.43 7.26
C ILE A 18 -8.25 -1.97 7.22
N VAL A 19 -9.09 -1.57 8.19
CA VAL A 19 -10.48 -2.05 8.27
C VAL A 19 -11.27 -1.62 7.02
N LEU A 20 -11.16 -0.36 6.62
CA LEU A 20 -11.83 0.17 5.44
C LEU A 20 -11.37 -0.54 4.16
N THR A 21 -10.07 -0.80 4.01
CA THR A 21 -9.53 -1.56 2.88
C THR A 21 -10.10 -2.98 2.84
N LEU A 22 -10.10 -3.71 3.95
CA LEU A 22 -10.63 -5.07 3.98
C LEU A 22 -12.14 -5.11 3.66
N LEU A 23 -12.92 -4.16 4.18
CA LEU A 23 -14.34 -4.04 3.85
C LEU A 23 -14.55 -3.73 2.37
N ALA A 24 -13.75 -2.83 1.79
CA ALA A 24 -13.81 -2.52 0.36
C ALA A 24 -13.47 -3.74 -0.51
N LEU A 25 -12.45 -4.53 -0.12
CA LEU A 25 -12.07 -5.75 -0.83
C LEU A 25 -13.18 -6.81 -0.78
N LEU A 26 -13.83 -6.98 0.37
CA LEU A 26 -14.99 -7.89 0.50
C LEU A 26 -16.18 -7.42 -0.35
N ALA A 27 -16.40 -6.11 -0.43
CA ALA A 27 -17.48 -5.52 -1.24
C ALA A 27 -17.15 -5.47 -2.74
N THR A 28 -15.89 -5.67 -3.14
CA THR A 28 -15.41 -5.46 -4.52
C THR A 28 -16.23 -6.23 -5.58
N PRO A 29 -16.51 -7.54 -5.45
CA PRO A 29 -17.26 -8.28 -6.47
C PRO A 29 -18.67 -7.71 -6.67
N LEU A 30 -19.34 -7.34 -5.57
CA LEU A 30 -20.69 -6.77 -5.57
C LEU A 30 -20.70 -5.38 -6.21
N LEU A 31 -19.76 -4.52 -5.80
CA LEU A 31 -19.64 -3.16 -6.33
C LEU A 31 -19.29 -3.15 -7.81
N LEU A 32 -18.36 -4.01 -8.23
CA LEU A 32 -17.95 -4.12 -9.63
C LEU A 32 -19.10 -4.62 -10.51
N THR A 33 -19.80 -5.66 -10.07
CA THR A 33 -20.97 -6.20 -10.80
C THR A 33 -22.05 -5.12 -10.96
N ALA A 34 -22.35 -4.38 -9.89
CA ALA A 34 -23.33 -3.30 -9.92
C ALA A 34 -22.89 -2.19 -10.90
N PHE A 35 -21.63 -1.77 -10.84
CA PHE A 35 -21.07 -0.71 -11.69
C PHE A 35 -21.10 -1.08 -13.18
N LEU A 36 -20.60 -2.28 -13.55
CA LEU A 36 -20.58 -2.72 -14.95
C LEU A 36 -22.00 -2.88 -15.52
N LYS A 37 -22.92 -3.40 -14.70
CA LYS A 37 -24.33 -3.52 -15.07
C LYS A 37 -24.97 -2.14 -15.28
N SER A 38 -24.73 -1.18 -14.38
CA SER A 38 -25.38 0.13 -14.44
C SER A 38 -24.79 1.05 -15.50
N ALA A 39 -23.46 1.08 -15.61
CA ALA A 39 -22.76 2.07 -16.43
C ALA A 39 -22.58 1.62 -17.87
N TYR A 40 -22.43 0.31 -18.11
CA TYR A 40 -22.12 -0.23 -19.43
C TYR A 40 -23.15 -1.24 -19.94
N SER A 41 -24.15 -1.62 -19.14
CA SER A 41 -25.09 -2.72 -19.44
C SER A 41 -24.39 -4.05 -19.76
N ILE A 42 -23.15 -4.23 -19.28
CA ILE A 42 -22.34 -5.44 -19.48
C ILE A 42 -22.56 -6.36 -18.28
N LEU A 43 -22.96 -7.60 -18.54
CA LEU A 43 -23.10 -8.65 -17.52
C LEU A 43 -22.25 -9.88 -17.87
N ASP A 44 -21.01 -9.65 -18.31
CA ASP A 44 -20.04 -10.70 -18.54
C ASP A 44 -19.41 -11.12 -17.20
N GLN A 45 -19.79 -12.30 -16.71
CA GLN A 45 -19.31 -12.86 -15.45
C GLN A 45 -17.82 -13.20 -15.49
N ASP A 46 -17.28 -13.57 -16.65
CA ASP A 46 -15.87 -13.91 -16.80
C ASP A 46 -15.03 -12.62 -16.68
N MET A 47 -15.47 -11.54 -17.32
CA MET A 47 -14.84 -10.22 -17.20
C MET A 47 -14.87 -9.70 -15.75
N VAL A 48 -16.02 -9.80 -15.07
CA VAL A 48 -16.15 -9.42 -13.64
C VAL A 48 -15.16 -10.20 -12.77
N THR A 49 -15.05 -11.52 -13.01
CA THR A 49 -14.15 -12.39 -12.26
C THR A 49 -12.69 -11.99 -12.48
N VAL A 50 -12.29 -11.76 -13.73
CA VAL A 50 -10.91 -11.40 -14.06
C VAL A 50 -10.51 -10.03 -13.50
N ILE A 51 -11.37 -9.01 -13.61
CA ILE A 51 -11.12 -7.70 -13.01
C ILE A 51 -11.03 -7.81 -11.48
N THR A 52 -11.90 -8.61 -10.85
CA THR A 52 -11.86 -8.84 -9.39
C THR A 52 -10.55 -9.51 -8.97
N CYS A 53 -10.09 -10.51 -9.72
CA CYS A 53 -8.80 -11.16 -9.50
C CYS A 53 -7.64 -10.16 -9.63
N SER A 54 -7.66 -9.28 -10.64
CA SER A 54 -6.66 -8.21 -10.79
C SER A 54 -6.65 -7.25 -9.61
N ILE A 55 -7.82 -6.84 -9.09
CA ILE A 55 -7.92 -5.98 -7.91
C ILE A 55 -7.32 -6.69 -6.69
N TYR A 56 -7.64 -7.96 -6.46
CA TYR A 56 -7.11 -8.72 -5.33
C TYR A 56 -5.60 -8.95 -5.44
N LEU A 57 -5.07 -9.15 -6.65
CA LEU A 57 -3.64 -9.25 -6.88
C LEU A 57 -2.90 -7.97 -6.47
N CYS A 58 -3.43 -6.80 -6.86
CA CYS A 58 -2.86 -5.50 -6.47
C CYS A 58 -3.06 -5.21 -4.96
N ALA A 59 -4.17 -5.69 -4.38
CA ALA A 59 -4.46 -5.46 -2.97
C ALA A 59 -3.44 -6.11 -2.01
N VAL A 60 -2.80 -7.22 -2.40
CA VAL A 60 -1.85 -7.95 -1.53
C VAL A 60 -0.68 -7.08 -1.05
N PRO A 61 0.18 -6.51 -1.93
CA PRO A 61 1.28 -5.66 -1.49
C PRO A 61 0.80 -4.40 -0.76
N PHE A 62 -0.34 -3.82 -1.16
CA PHE A 62 -0.91 -2.65 -0.48
C PHE A 62 -1.30 -2.97 0.98
N VAL A 63 -2.03 -4.07 1.21
CA VAL A 63 -2.43 -4.51 2.55
C VAL A 63 -1.20 -4.89 3.38
N MET A 64 -0.21 -5.56 2.79
CA MET A 64 1.06 -5.84 3.46
C MET A 64 1.75 -4.55 3.93
N ALA A 65 1.81 -3.52 3.09
CA ALA A 65 2.38 -2.22 3.44
C ALA A 65 1.63 -1.56 4.60
N LEU A 66 0.29 -1.62 4.62
CA LEU A 66 -0.53 -1.10 5.72
C LEU A 66 -0.24 -1.80 7.05
N PHE A 67 -0.05 -3.12 7.05
CA PHE A 67 0.32 -3.85 8.27
C PHE A 67 1.71 -3.49 8.77
N GLN A 68 2.68 -3.23 7.87
CA GLN A 68 4.00 -2.75 8.29
C GLN A 68 3.90 -1.32 8.84
N LEU A 69 3.12 -0.44 8.21
CA LEU A 69 2.85 0.90 8.71
C LEU A 69 2.22 0.87 10.11
N LYS A 70 1.32 -0.10 10.38
CA LYS A 70 0.73 -0.32 11.71
C LYS A 70 1.77 -0.72 12.75
N LYS A 71 2.77 -1.53 12.37
CA LYS A 71 3.88 -1.88 13.27
C LYS A 71 4.73 -0.63 13.57
N LEU A 72 5.06 0.15 12.54
CA LEU A 72 5.80 1.40 12.69
C LEU A 72 5.08 2.39 13.62
N SER A 73 3.76 2.54 13.48
CA SER A 73 2.98 3.42 14.36
C SER A 73 2.99 2.96 15.82
N LYS A 74 3.04 1.64 16.08
CA LYS A 74 3.19 1.10 17.44
C LYS A 74 4.59 1.33 18.00
N ILE A 75 5.63 1.17 17.19
CA ILE A 75 7.02 1.44 17.63
C ILE A 75 7.18 2.92 17.99
N ALA A 76 6.62 3.83 17.19
CA ALA A 76 6.61 5.27 17.50
C ALA A 76 5.90 5.61 18.83
N LEU A 77 4.93 4.79 19.25
CA LEU A 77 4.29 4.90 20.57
C LEU A 77 5.16 4.34 21.71
N GLY A 78 5.92 3.27 21.44
CA GLY A 78 6.76 2.55 22.41
C GLY A 78 8.07 3.25 22.77
N GLY A 79 8.47 4.26 22.00
CA GLY A 79 9.53 5.20 22.37
C GLY A 79 10.96 4.80 22.00
N ASN A 80 11.13 3.72 21.24
CA ASN A 80 12.42 3.36 20.65
C ASN A 80 12.30 3.22 19.12
N PRO A 81 12.26 4.35 18.38
CA PRO A 81 12.03 4.34 16.94
C PRO A 81 13.27 3.92 16.13
N PHE A 82 14.48 4.16 16.63
CA PHE A 82 15.74 3.87 15.95
C PHE A 82 16.18 2.43 16.23
N THR A 83 15.62 1.49 15.47
CA THR A 83 15.96 0.07 15.54
C THR A 83 16.07 -0.50 14.12
N HIS A 84 16.89 -1.53 13.95
CA HIS A 84 16.97 -2.29 12.69
C HIS A 84 15.59 -2.85 12.26
N HIS A 85 14.69 -3.13 13.21
CA HIS A 85 13.33 -3.55 12.92
C HIS A 85 12.49 -2.45 12.24
N THR A 86 12.65 -1.19 12.67
CA THR A 86 12.00 -0.04 12.03
C THR A 86 12.50 0.13 10.60
N ALA A 87 13.81 0.10 10.39
CA ALA A 87 14.41 0.20 9.06
C ALA A 87 13.94 -0.95 8.14
N LYS A 88 13.90 -2.19 8.64
CA LYS A 88 13.38 -3.34 7.90
C LYS A 88 11.91 -3.17 7.51
N ALA A 89 11.05 -2.69 8.40
CA ALA A 89 9.64 -2.45 8.09
C ALA A 89 9.46 -1.40 6.98
N LEU A 90 10.26 -0.32 7.00
CA LEU A 90 10.29 0.69 5.94
C LEU A 90 10.78 0.11 4.60
N LYS A 91 11.81 -0.74 4.59
CA LYS A 91 12.26 -1.47 3.38
C LYS A 91 11.14 -2.31 2.78
N VAL A 92 10.37 -3.01 3.62
CA VAL A 92 9.23 -3.81 3.14
C VAL A 92 8.15 -2.91 2.53
N ILE A 93 7.82 -1.78 3.15
CA ILE A 93 6.87 -0.81 2.58
C ILE A 93 7.35 -0.31 1.21
N ALA A 94 8.64 0.02 1.09
CA ALA A 94 9.22 0.46 -0.17
C ALA A 94 9.09 -0.61 -1.27
N VAL A 95 9.45 -1.85 -0.97
CA VAL A 95 9.33 -2.98 -1.91
C VAL A 95 7.87 -3.21 -2.30
N CYS A 96 6.93 -3.18 -1.35
CA CYS A 96 5.50 -3.28 -1.65
C CYS A 96 5.04 -2.17 -2.60
N ALA A 97 5.49 -0.93 -2.40
CA ALA A 97 5.16 0.18 -3.30
C ALA A 97 5.72 -0.01 -4.71
N PHE A 98 6.96 -0.49 -4.87
CA PHE A 98 7.51 -0.75 -6.20
C PHE A 98 6.83 -1.94 -6.90
N ILE A 99 6.44 -2.97 -6.16
CA ILE A 99 5.64 -4.08 -6.68
C ILE A 99 4.28 -3.55 -7.16
N GLU A 100 3.67 -2.62 -6.44
CA GLU A 100 2.38 -2.02 -6.82
C GLU A 100 2.44 -1.34 -8.18
N ILE A 101 3.55 -0.66 -8.50
CA ILE A 101 3.74 -0.04 -9.82
C ILE A 101 3.64 -1.11 -10.91
N VAL A 102 4.35 -2.24 -10.74
CA VAL A 102 4.39 -3.31 -11.74
C VAL A 102 3.03 -4.01 -11.84
N LEU A 103 2.42 -4.36 -10.70
CA LEU A 103 1.15 -5.08 -10.69
C LEU A 103 0.00 -4.23 -11.22
N PHE A 104 -0.12 -2.97 -10.76
CA PHE A 104 -1.23 -2.11 -11.16
C PHE A 104 -1.16 -1.79 -12.66
N ASN A 105 0.01 -1.39 -13.17
CA ASN A 105 0.17 -1.11 -14.59
C ASN A 105 0.08 -2.39 -15.42
N GLY A 106 0.66 -3.50 -14.96
CA GLY A 106 0.59 -4.79 -15.64
C GLY A 106 -0.85 -5.30 -15.78
N CYS A 107 -1.62 -5.25 -14.70
CA CYS A 107 -3.05 -5.59 -14.73
C CYS A 107 -3.84 -4.64 -15.62
N SER A 108 -3.57 -3.33 -15.56
CA SER A 108 -4.25 -2.34 -16.40
C SER A 108 -3.99 -2.58 -17.89
N VAL A 109 -2.73 -2.79 -18.27
CA VAL A 109 -2.33 -3.13 -19.64
C VAL A 109 -2.97 -4.44 -20.09
N PHE A 110 -2.95 -5.46 -19.24
CA PHE A 110 -3.61 -6.74 -19.54
C PHE A 110 -5.11 -6.57 -19.80
N LEU A 111 -5.82 -5.82 -18.95
CA LEU A 111 -7.25 -5.57 -19.12
C LEU A 111 -7.55 -4.75 -20.39
N ILE A 112 -6.70 -3.78 -20.74
CA ILE A 112 -6.83 -3.02 -21.99
C ILE A 112 -6.71 -3.97 -23.20
N TYR A 113 -5.68 -4.82 -23.24
CA TYR A 113 -5.44 -5.67 -24.42
C TYR A 113 -6.35 -6.89 -24.51
N ALA A 114 -6.70 -7.51 -23.39
CA ALA A 114 -7.49 -8.75 -23.37
C ALA A 114 -9.01 -8.51 -23.41
N TYR A 115 -9.49 -7.38 -22.90
CA TYR A 115 -10.92 -7.08 -22.75
C TYR A 115 -11.35 -5.77 -23.42
N ASP A 116 -10.47 -5.13 -24.19
CA ASP A 116 -10.70 -3.82 -24.83
C ASP A 116 -11.23 -2.76 -23.84
N LEU A 117 -10.80 -2.84 -22.58
CA LEU A 117 -11.25 -1.97 -21.49
C LEU A 117 -10.53 -0.62 -21.51
N PHE A 118 -10.55 0.04 -22.66
CA PHE A 118 -9.89 1.32 -22.88
C PHE A 118 -10.87 2.48 -22.67
N LEU A 119 -10.94 2.99 -21.44
CA LEU A 119 -11.81 4.12 -21.07
C LEU A 119 -11.08 5.48 -21.15
N TYR A 120 -10.09 5.59 -22.05
CA TYR A 120 -9.26 6.78 -22.25
C TYR A 120 -8.68 7.34 -20.93
N ALA A 121 -9.07 8.56 -20.55
CA ALA A 121 -8.58 9.22 -19.35
C ALA A 121 -8.91 8.41 -18.07
N ALA A 122 -10.03 7.68 -18.04
CA ALA A 122 -10.42 6.91 -16.86
C ALA A 122 -9.52 5.69 -16.60
N THR A 123 -8.75 5.22 -17.60
CA THR A 123 -7.76 4.14 -17.42
C THR A 123 -6.34 4.69 -17.31
N ILE A 124 -5.96 5.64 -18.18
CA ILE A 124 -4.60 6.17 -18.24
C ILE A 124 -4.25 7.07 -17.05
N VAL A 125 -5.19 7.90 -16.58
CA VAL A 125 -4.91 8.80 -15.45
C VAL A 125 -4.61 8.01 -14.15
N PRO A 126 -5.40 7.00 -13.75
CA PRO A 126 -5.06 6.16 -12.61
C PRO A 126 -3.69 5.47 -12.74
N MET A 127 -3.32 4.97 -13.92
CA MET A 127 -2.01 4.36 -14.14
C MET A 127 -0.87 5.31 -13.82
N VAL A 128 -0.94 6.55 -14.30
CA VAL A 128 0.09 7.57 -14.03
C VAL A 128 0.08 7.99 -12.56
N VAL A 129 -1.09 8.24 -11.99
CA VAL A 129 -1.23 8.71 -10.60
C VAL A 129 -0.75 7.65 -9.60
N VAL A 130 -1.19 6.40 -9.73
CA VAL A 130 -0.76 5.29 -8.87
C VAL A 130 0.74 5.09 -8.98
N THR A 131 1.30 5.13 -10.19
CA THR A 131 2.75 5.04 -10.40
C THR A 131 3.50 6.14 -9.66
N PHE A 132 3.05 7.39 -9.76
CA PHE A 132 3.71 8.52 -9.12
C PHE A 132 3.64 8.42 -7.58
N ILE A 133 2.46 8.12 -7.04
CA ILE A 133 2.26 7.95 -5.59
C ILE A 133 3.13 6.81 -5.05
N ALA A 134 3.12 5.66 -5.73
CA ALA A 134 3.90 4.49 -5.32
C ALA A 134 5.40 4.73 -5.46
N LEU A 135 5.85 5.43 -6.50
CA LEU A 135 7.25 5.80 -6.69
C LEU A 135 7.72 6.75 -5.58
N THR A 136 6.98 7.82 -5.32
CA THR A 136 7.30 8.77 -4.25
C THR A 136 7.26 8.09 -2.88
N GLY A 137 6.21 7.34 -2.57
CA GLY A 137 6.08 6.63 -1.30
C GLY A 137 7.15 5.56 -1.09
N GLY A 138 7.50 4.84 -2.16
CA GLY A 138 8.55 3.82 -2.17
C GLY A 138 9.94 4.42 -1.94
N LEU A 139 10.28 5.49 -2.69
CA LEU A 139 11.55 6.20 -2.53
C LEU A 139 11.68 6.82 -1.13
N LEU A 140 10.66 7.52 -0.65
CA LEU A 140 10.65 8.10 0.70
C LEU A 140 10.84 7.03 1.77
N SER A 141 10.13 5.90 1.66
CA SER A 141 10.25 4.79 2.61
C SER A 141 11.65 4.17 2.58
N LEU A 142 12.25 4.04 1.40
CA LEU A 142 13.60 3.49 1.26
C LEU A 142 14.67 4.43 1.82
N THR A 143 14.59 5.72 1.54
CA THR A 143 15.51 6.74 2.11
C THR A 143 15.38 6.77 3.63
N LEU A 144 14.16 6.78 4.17
CA LEU A 144 13.96 6.70 5.62
C LEU A 144 14.52 5.40 6.20
N ALA A 145 14.39 4.27 5.50
CA ALA A 145 14.96 3.02 5.97
C ALA A 145 16.49 3.09 6.13
N GLN A 146 17.19 3.73 5.19
CA GLN A 146 18.64 3.91 5.26
C GLN A 146 19.03 4.79 6.47
N LEU A 147 18.36 5.93 6.64
CA LEU A 147 18.60 6.83 7.77
C LEU A 147 18.35 6.16 9.12
N PHE A 148 17.28 5.35 9.23
CA PHE A 148 16.97 4.63 10.45
C PHE A 148 17.92 3.47 10.73
N GLU A 149 18.47 2.84 9.68
CA GLU A 149 19.49 1.81 9.81
C GLU A 149 20.79 2.42 10.38
N GLU A 150 21.28 3.50 9.79
CA GLU A 150 22.47 4.21 10.26
C GLU A 150 22.30 4.74 11.69
N ALA A 151 21.15 5.35 11.99
CA ALA A 151 20.84 5.82 13.34
C ALA A 151 20.76 4.67 14.36
N ALA A 152 20.28 3.50 13.96
CA ALA A 152 20.24 2.32 14.83
C ALA A 152 21.66 1.81 15.13
N THR A 153 22.52 1.72 14.11
CA THR A 153 23.93 1.32 14.28
C THR A 153 24.68 2.27 15.23
N ILE A 154 24.58 3.59 15.02
CA ILE A 154 25.22 4.59 15.87
C ILE A 154 24.74 4.47 17.33
N LYS A 155 23.45 4.20 17.51
CA LYS A 155 22.89 4.00 18.85
C LYS A 155 23.43 2.73 19.50
N GLU A 156 23.52 1.63 18.77
CA GLU A 156 24.05 0.37 19.27
C GLU A 156 25.54 0.48 19.66
N GLU A 157 26.35 1.16 18.85
CA GLU A 157 27.77 1.43 19.17
C GLU A 157 27.92 2.27 20.45
N ASN A 158 27.06 3.29 20.63
CA ASN A 158 27.06 4.09 21.85
C ASN A 158 26.60 3.30 23.09
N ASP A 159 25.58 2.44 22.94
CA ASP A 159 25.08 1.60 24.04
C ASP A 159 26.11 0.52 24.45
N GLN A 160 27.05 0.14 23.57
CA GLN A 160 28.13 -0.82 23.87
C GLN A 160 29.39 -0.20 24.51
N THR A 161 29.53 1.12 24.48
CA THR A 161 30.73 1.83 24.97
C THR A 161 30.57 2.51 26.32
N ILE A 162 29.36 2.53 26.89
CA ILE A 162 29.03 3.07 28.22
C ILE A 162 28.76 1.90 29.18
#